data_AF-A0A5C3F1E3-F1
#
_entry.id   AF-A0A5C3F1E3-F1
#
_cell.length_a   1.000
_cell.length_b   1.000
_cell.length_c   1.000
_cell.angle_alpha   90.00
_cell.angle_beta   90.00
_cell.angle_gamma   90.00
#
_symmetry.space_group_name_H-M   'P 1'
#
loop_
_entity.id
_entity.type
_entity.pdbx_description
1 polymer ?
#
loop_
_entity_poly.entity_id
_entity_poly.type
_entity_poly.pdbx_seq_one_letter_code
_entity_poly.pdbx_strand_id
1 'polypeptide(L)'
;MLLSTRSLLLSLLAAPFALAAPSSPSLLATRAAAVPPTTDAPFSVSAATVQGAIECPFGIQRKPGGIVYLIHGTGSTGKESWGSGPWVSLLPNLGPGFDVCYVTLPDRSQGDAQISAEYVARGVQFLAPQSATGKVSLVGHSQGNLNIEWALAFWPVAARSLTAEYIALAADFQGTLDGILYCSATKILEGGCPAAEFQQSTGSHFVNTLRKATANSALVPTASIYTIYDEVVTPEVGPGATSVINKASLYPLQDLDICGPLHPAEHFSMIIDPAAFEIGYKSLVAGKPIARSAIDKRSCIDFYYGTGFNNNTFAKGAELLEAIVKDVVSFPTADVVKAEPAIKAYAAPYAA
;
A
#
# COMPACT_ATOMS: atom_id res chain seq x y z
N MET A 1 65.81 -18.99 45.73
CA MET A 1 65.85 -19.14 47.20
C MET A 1 65.24 -17.88 47.80
N LEU A 2 63.98 -17.94 48.22
CA LEU A 2 63.29 -17.02 49.16
C LEU A 2 61.79 -17.40 49.16
N LEU A 3 61.32 -17.81 50.32
CA LEU A 3 59.93 -18.18 50.63
C LEU A 3 59.04 -16.93 50.68
N SER A 4 57.74 -17.08 50.44
CA SER A 4 56.75 -16.42 51.30
C SER A 4 55.35 -17.05 51.19
N THR A 5 54.92 -17.62 52.31
CA THR A 5 53.54 -17.95 52.68
C THR A 5 52.90 -16.72 53.34
N ARG A 6 51.60 -16.49 53.12
CA ARG A 6 50.60 -15.75 53.93
C ARG A 6 49.41 -15.40 53.02
N SER A 7 48.16 -15.28 53.43
CA SER A 7 47.35 -15.68 54.58
C SER A 7 45.95 -15.15 54.23
N LEU A 8 44.90 -15.95 54.40
CA LEU A 8 43.51 -15.48 54.28
C LEU A 8 43.22 -14.35 55.27
N LEU A 9 42.51 -13.31 54.82
CA LEU A 9 41.76 -12.40 55.68
C LEU A 9 40.38 -12.15 55.06
N LEU A 10 39.36 -12.72 55.71
CA LEU A 10 37.95 -12.38 55.53
C LEU A 10 37.72 -10.93 55.99
N SER A 11 37.01 -10.15 55.18
CA SER A 11 36.38 -8.90 55.62
C SER A 11 34.89 -8.97 55.32
N LEU A 12 34.08 -9.05 56.38
CA LEU A 12 32.62 -8.90 56.33
C LEU A 12 32.29 -7.42 56.09
N LEU A 13 31.57 -7.12 55.02
CA LEU A 13 30.90 -5.83 54.82
C LEU A 13 29.40 -5.99 55.12
N ALA A 14 28.94 -5.28 56.15
CA ALA A 14 27.54 -5.13 56.49
C ALA A 14 26.85 -4.18 55.49
N ALA A 15 25.77 -4.65 54.86
CA ALA A 15 24.92 -3.81 54.01
C ALA A 15 23.84 -3.10 54.85
N PRO A 16 23.57 -1.80 54.63
CA PRO A 16 22.47 -1.12 55.30
C PRO A 16 21.14 -1.46 54.60
N PHE A 17 20.14 -1.80 55.40
CA PHE A 17 18.74 -1.92 54.97
C PHE A 17 18.21 -0.54 54.57
N ALA A 18 17.94 -0.35 53.28
CA ALA A 18 17.16 0.79 52.80
C ALA A 18 15.66 0.46 52.93
N LEU A 19 14.93 1.25 53.73
CA LEU A 19 13.48 1.19 53.84
C LEU A 19 12.84 1.60 52.50
N ALA A 20 12.07 0.69 51.90
CA ALA A 20 11.31 0.97 50.68
C ALA A 20 10.14 1.92 51.00
N ALA A 21 10.09 3.05 50.29
CA ALA A 21 8.93 3.94 50.28
C ALA A 21 7.76 3.28 49.51
N PRO A 22 6.50 3.55 49.89
CA PRO A 22 5.34 2.97 49.22
C PRO A 22 5.21 3.56 47.81
N SER A 23 5.35 2.71 46.80
CA SER A 23 5.09 3.02 45.40
C SER A 23 3.62 3.36 45.23
N SER A 24 3.32 4.57 44.77
CA SER A 24 1.98 4.95 44.34
C SER A 24 1.54 4.07 43.16
N PRO A 25 0.28 3.65 43.06
CA PRO A 25 -0.20 2.88 41.92
C PRO A 25 -0.15 3.77 40.68
N SER A 26 0.75 3.46 39.74
CA SER A 26 0.71 4.04 38.41
C SER A 26 -0.63 3.68 37.78
N LEU A 27 -1.47 4.70 37.56
CA LEU A 27 -2.58 4.63 36.64
C LEU A 27 -2.01 4.30 35.26
N LEU A 28 -2.03 3.02 34.88
CA LEU A 28 -1.93 2.61 33.49
C LEU A 28 -3.12 3.24 32.76
N ALA A 29 -2.90 4.44 32.21
CA ALA A 29 -3.79 5.01 31.23
C ALA A 29 -3.88 3.99 30.09
N THR A 30 -4.98 3.25 30.04
CA THR A 30 -5.37 2.47 28.87
C THR A 30 -5.49 3.48 27.74
N ARG A 31 -4.44 3.59 26.91
CA ARG A 31 -4.45 4.43 25.72
C ARG A 31 -5.60 3.88 24.87
N ALA A 32 -6.72 4.60 24.84
CA ALA A 32 -7.88 4.20 24.04
C ALA A 32 -7.39 3.93 22.62
N ALA A 33 -7.83 2.81 22.03
CA ALA A 33 -7.49 2.49 20.66
C ALA A 33 -7.85 3.71 19.79
N ALA A 34 -6.89 4.19 19.02
CA ALA A 34 -7.10 5.34 18.15
C ALA A 34 -8.25 5.00 17.17
N VAL A 35 -9.26 5.86 17.15
CA VAL A 35 -10.44 5.71 16.30
C VAL A 35 -10.16 6.46 14.99
N PRO A 36 -10.46 5.86 13.82
CA PRO A 36 -10.34 6.56 12.55
C PRO A 36 -11.13 7.87 12.53
N PRO A 37 -10.65 8.90 11.81
CA PRO A 37 -11.40 10.13 11.61
C PRO A 37 -12.82 9.88 11.09
N THR A 38 -13.75 10.74 11.51
CA THR A 38 -15.17 10.71 11.12
C THR A 38 -15.58 11.90 10.24
N THR A 39 -14.75 12.93 10.18
CA THR A 39 -14.91 14.10 9.29
C THR A 39 -13.74 14.19 8.32
N ASP A 40 -14.02 14.68 7.12
CA ASP A 40 -12.99 14.89 6.09
C ASP A 40 -11.94 15.92 6.53
N ALA A 41 -10.68 15.60 6.27
CA ALA A 41 -9.59 16.56 6.31
C ALA A 41 -9.77 17.64 5.23
N PRO A 42 -9.23 18.85 5.43
CA PRO A 42 -9.23 19.86 4.39
C PRO A 42 -8.35 19.42 3.21
N PHE A 43 -8.84 19.63 1.99
CA PHE A 43 -8.02 19.48 0.78
C PHE A 43 -7.16 20.73 0.57
N SER A 44 -5.88 20.51 0.27
CA SER A 44 -4.97 21.53 -0.27
C SER A 44 -4.95 21.56 -1.80
N VAL A 45 -5.36 20.48 -2.47
CA VAL A 45 -5.47 20.40 -3.93
C VAL A 45 -6.89 20.70 -4.42
N SER A 46 -6.98 21.37 -5.57
CA SER A 46 -8.29 21.73 -6.16
C SER A 46 -8.96 20.51 -6.82
N ALA A 47 -10.30 20.48 -6.83
CA ALA A 47 -11.03 19.42 -7.51
C ALA A 47 -10.72 19.37 -9.02
N ALA A 48 -10.58 20.52 -9.67
CA ALA A 48 -10.27 20.61 -11.10
C ALA A 48 -8.88 20.04 -11.42
N THR A 49 -7.89 20.28 -10.55
CA THR A 49 -6.54 19.71 -10.68
C THR A 49 -6.58 18.19 -10.68
N VAL A 50 -7.32 17.59 -9.74
CA VAL A 50 -7.41 16.12 -9.66
C VAL A 50 -8.22 15.54 -10.82
N GLN A 51 -9.31 16.19 -11.22
CA GLN A 51 -10.10 15.76 -12.38
C GLN A 51 -9.27 15.73 -13.66
N GLY A 52 -8.42 16.73 -13.88
CA GLY A 52 -7.50 16.77 -15.02
C GLY A 52 -6.40 15.70 -15.00
N ALA A 53 -6.19 15.03 -13.86
CA ALA A 53 -5.22 13.95 -13.70
C ALA A 53 -5.83 12.55 -13.85
N ILE A 54 -7.15 12.44 -14.04
CA ILE A 54 -7.87 11.16 -14.19
C ILE A 54 -8.12 10.88 -15.66
N GLU A 55 -7.73 9.69 -16.11
CA GLU A 55 -8.02 9.19 -17.44
C GLU A 55 -8.89 7.93 -17.34
N CYS A 56 -9.98 7.90 -18.11
CA CYS A 56 -10.82 6.72 -18.29
C CYS A 56 -10.74 6.32 -19.77
N PRO A 57 -9.88 5.36 -20.18
CA PRO A 57 -9.53 5.13 -21.59
C PRO A 57 -10.72 4.88 -22.52
N PHE A 58 -11.79 4.27 -22.00
CA PHE A 58 -13.01 3.98 -22.75
C PHE A 58 -14.21 4.87 -22.35
N GLY A 59 -13.94 5.95 -21.61
CA GLY A 59 -14.96 6.79 -20.98
C GLY A 59 -15.74 6.08 -19.87
N ILE A 60 -16.68 6.80 -19.26
CA ILE A 60 -17.60 6.25 -18.26
C ILE A 60 -18.91 5.91 -18.97
N GLN A 61 -19.19 4.62 -19.13
CA GLN A 61 -20.37 4.11 -19.86
C GLN A 61 -21.48 3.64 -18.90
N ARG A 62 -21.29 3.83 -17.59
CA ARG A 62 -22.15 3.33 -16.52
C ARG A 62 -22.32 1.82 -16.58
N LYS A 63 -21.20 1.11 -16.79
CA LYS A 63 -21.22 -0.36 -16.82
C LYS A 63 -21.75 -0.92 -15.49
N PRO A 64 -22.48 -2.06 -15.50
CA PRO A 64 -23.18 -2.56 -14.30
C PRO A 64 -22.26 -2.90 -13.12
N GLY A 65 -21.00 -3.26 -13.36
CA GLY A 65 -19.99 -3.45 -12.31
C GLY A 65 -19.53 -2.15 -11.63
N GLY A 66 -19.90 -0.99 -12.16
CA GLY A 66 -19.47 0.32 -11.65
C GLY A 66 -18.11 0.74 -12.17
N ILE A 67 -17.49 1.68 -11.46
CA ILE A 67 -16.16 2.22 -11.77
C ILE A 67 -15.11 1.54 -10.91
N VAL A 68 -14.05 1.04 -11.57
CA VAL A 68 -12.80 0.62 -10.96
C VAL A 68 -11.77 1.72 -11.14
N TYR A 69 -11.24 2.24 -10.03
CA TYR A 69 -10.27 3.33 -10.01
C TYR A 69 -8.89 2.81 -9.59
N LEU A 70 -7.94 2.88 -10.52
CA LEU A 70 -6.61 2.30 -10.41
C LEU A 70 -5.59 3.37 -9.96
N ILE A 71 -4.85 3.07 -8.89
CA ILE A 71 -3.87 3.97 -8.26
C ILE A 71 -2.47 3.36 -8.43
N HIS A 72 -1.59 4.09 -9.11
CA HIS A 72 -0.24 3.61 -9.42
C HIS A 72 0.74 3.74 -8.25
N GLY A 73 1.87 3.04 -8.39
CA GLY A 73 2.98 3.03 -7.44
C GLY A 73 4.01 4.15 -7.64
N THR A 74 5.10 4.06 -6.89
CA THR A 74 6.19 5.04 -6.91
C THR A 74 6.97 5.02 -8.21
N GLY A 75 7.34 6.20 -8.71
CA GLY A 75 8.18 6.31 -9.89
C GLY A 75 7.42 6.20 -11.21
N SER A 76 6.12 5.90 -11.19
CA SER A 76 5.30 5.66 -12.38
C SER A 76 4.22 6.74 -12.61
N THR A 77 3.36 6.52 -13.60
CA THR A 77 2.10 7.24 -13.80
C THR A 77 0.96 6.24 -13.99
N GLY A 78 -0.29 6.71 -13.88
CA GLY A 78 -1.46 5.85 -14.10
C GLY A 78 -1.43 5.14 -15.46
N LYS A 79 -1.05 5.86 -16.52
CA LYS A 79 -0.96 5.30 -17.86
C LYS A 79 0.15 4.26 -18.00
N GLU A 80 1.33 4.52 -17.43
CA GLU A 80 2.46 3.59 -17.48
C GLU A 80 2.18 2.29 -16.71
N SER A 81 1.53 2.38 -15.54
CA SER A 81 1.21 1.18 -14.75
C SER A 81 0.01 0.39 -15.29
N TRP A 82 -1.02 1.07 -15.81
CA TRP A 82 -2.31 0.43 -16.06
C TRP A 82 -2.75 0.43 -17.52
N GLY A 83 -2.27 1.37 -18.33
CA GLY A 83 -2.87 1.74 -19.62
C GLY A 83 -3.00 0.58 -20.62
N SER A 84 -2.08 -0.38 -20.56
CA SER A 84 -2.07 -1.58 -21.41
C SER A 84 -2.19 -2.89 -20.65
N GLY A 85 -2.41 -2.84 -19.34
CA GLY A 85 -2.50 -4.01 -18.48
C GLY A 85 -3.83 -4.76 -18.59
N PRO A 86 -3.94 -5.92 -17.91
CA PRO A 86 -5.16 -6.73 -17.91
C PRO A 86 -6.35 -6.01 -17.26
N TRP A 87 -6.10 -5.13 -16.28
CA TRP A 87 -7.15 -4.34 -15.60
C TRP A 87 -7.93 -3.46 -16.57
N VAL A 88 -7.25 -2.74 -17.46
CA VAL A 88 -7.89 -1.90 -18.48
C VAL A 88 -8.41 -2.74 -19.64
N SER A 89 -7.69 -3.80 -20.05
CA SER A 89 -8.02 -4.56 -21.26
C SER A 89 -9.15 -5.59 -21.07
N LEU A 90 -9.27 -6.17 -19.88
CA LEU A 90 -10.21 -7.26 -19.60
C LEU A 90 -11.48 -6.78 -18.90
N LEU A 91 -11.38 -6.00 -17.82
CA LEU A 91 -12.53 -5.64 -16.99
C LEU A 91 -13.72 -5.02 -17.75
N PRO A 92 -13.53 -4.18 -18.79
CA PRO A 92 -14.66 -3.65 -19.56
C PRO A 92 -15.48 -4.72 -20.29
N ASN A 93 -14.87 -5.87 -20.60
CA ASN A 93 -15.42 -6.93 -21.45
C ASN A 93 -15.82 -8.20 -20.68
N LEU A 94 -15.34 -8.36 -19.44
CA LEU A 94 -15.74 -9.45 -18.56
C LEU A 94 -17.02 -9.10 -17.81
N GLY A 95 -17.98 -10.02 -17.72
CA GLY A 95 -19.25 -9.78 -17.04
C GLY A 95 -19.06 -9.54 -15.52
N PRO A 96 -19.63 -8.48 -14.92
CA PRO A 96 -20.71 -7.63 -15.45
C PRO A 96 -20.27 -6.46 -16.34
N GLY A 97 -18.97 -6.23 -16.48
CA GLY A 97 -18.35 -5.10 -17.16
C GLY A 97 -18.09 -3.96 -16.17
N PHE A 98 -16.90 -3.38 -16.24
CA PHE A 98 -16.49 -2.25 -15.39
C PHE A 98 -15.99 -1.09 -16.23
N ASP A 99 -16.36 0.14 -15.84
CA ASP A 99 -15.70 1.34 -16.34
C ASP A 99 -14.37 1.46 -15.59
N VAL A 100 -13.27 1.65 -16.30
CA VAL A 100 -11.93 1.67 -15.70
C VAL A 100 -11.33 3.06 -15.86
N CYS A 101 -10.90 3.64 -14.76
CA CYS A 101 -10.20 4.91 -14.72
C CYS A 101 -8.91 4.75 -13.93
N TYR A 102 -7.89 5.53 -14.26
CA TYR A 102 -6.65 5.61 -13.49
C TYR A 102 -6.25 7.08 -13.29
N VAL A 103 -5.43 7.33 -12.27
CA VAL A 103 -4.93 8.68 -11.96
C VAL A 103 -3.45 8.79 -12.25
N THR A 104 -2.99 9.97 -12.65
CA THR A 104 -1.57 10.33 -12.61
C THR A 104 -1.32 11.19 -11.38
N LEU A 105 -0.71 10.59 -10.35
CA LEU A 105 -0.32 11.28 -9.13
C LEU A 105 0.83 12.26 -9.43
N PRO A 106 0.90 13.40 -8.71
CA PRO A 106 1.94 14.39 -8.95
C PRO A 106 3.33 13.79 -8.73
N ASP A 107 4.32 14.33 -9.45
CA ASP A 107 5.73 13.95 -9.33
C ASP A 107 5.97 12.44 -9.44
N ARG A 108 5.15 11.74 -10.25
CA ARG A 108 5.21 10.28 -10.42
C ARG A 108 5.10 9.54 -9.07
N SER A 109 4.29 10.07 -8.18
CA SER A 109 4.13 9.60 -6.79
C SER A 109 5.42 9.65 -5.94
N GLN A 110 6.39 10.50 -6.28
CA GLN A 110 7.64 10.64 -5.52
C GLN A 110 7.62 11.81 -4.50
N GLY A 111 6.61 12.68 -4.60
CA GLY A 111 6.38 13.80 -3.67
C GLY A 111 5.81 13.37 -2.31
N ASP A 112 5.24 14.32 -1.55
CA ASP A 112 4.58 14.03 -0.27
C ASP A 112 3.35 13.13 -0.49
N ALA A 113 3.38 11.89 0.00
CA ALA A 113 2.30 10.91 -0.12
C ALA A 113 0.97 11.40 0.49
N GLN A 114 1.02 12.36 1.42
CA GLN A 114 -0.18 12.99 1.95
C GLN A 114 -0.91 13.83 0.89
N ILE A 115 -0.19 14.40 -0.07
CA ILE A 115 -0.77 15.07 -1.26
C ILE A 115 -1.26 14.03 -2.26
N SER A 116 -0.51 12.97 -2.53
CA SER A 116 -0.95 11.87 -3.40
C SER A 116 -2.28 11.27 -2.92
N ALA A 117 -2.46 11.10 -1.62
CA ALA A 117 -3.72 10.66 -1.03
C ALA A 117 -4.89 11.64 -1.24
N GLU A 118 -4.64 12.95 -1.34
CA GLU A 118 -5.68 13.93 -1.69
C GLU A 118 -6.21 13.70 -3.11
N TYR A 119 -5.34 13.32 -4.05
CA TYR A 119 -5.74 12.95 -5.42
C TYR A 119 -6.64 11.71 -5.39
N VAL A 120 -6.31 10.69 -4.59
CA VAL A 120 -7.14 9.50 -4.44
C VAL A 120 -8.52 9.86 -3.86
N ALA A 121 -8.56 10.61 -2.75
CA ALA A 121 -9.83 10.99 -2.10
C ALA A 121 -10.72 11.87 -3.01
N ARG A 122 -10.14 12.87 -3.69
CA ARG A 122 -10.86 13.68 -4.68
C ARG A 122 -11.33 12.85 -5.87
N GLY A 123 -10.52 11.90 -6.33
CA GLY A 123 -10.87 11.02 -7.44
C GLY A 123 -12.07 10.14 -7.10
N VAL A 124 -12.08 9.54 -5.90
CA VAL A 124 -13.25 8.79 -5.40
C VAL A 124 -14.48 9.69 -5.32
N GLN A 125 -14.35 10.88 -4.72
CA GLN A 125 -15.45 11.87 -4.62
C GLN A 125 -16.02 12.25 -6.00
N PHE A 126 -15.17 12.37 -7.01
CA PHE A 126 -15.56 12.74 -8.37
C PHE A 126 -16.20 11.58 -9.15
N LEU A 127 -15.65 10.37 -9.03
CA LEU A 127 -16.06 9.21 -9.83
C LEU A 127 -17.31 8.52 -9.24
N ALA A 128 -17.48 8.48 -7.92
CA ALA A 128 -18.59 7.75 -7.30
C ALA A 128 -19.99 8.16 -7.80
N PRO A 129 -20.33 9.45 -7.97
CA PRO A 129 -21.63 9.86 -8.54
C PRO A 129 -21.83 9.44 -10.01
N GLN A 130 -20.73 9.22 -10.74
CA GLN A 130 -20.75 8.83 -12.15
C GLN A 130 -20.88 7.30 -12.31
N SER A 131 -20.49 6.55 -11.28
CA SER A 131 -20.60 5.09 -11.23
C SER A 131 -22.06 4.62 -11.23
N ALA A 132 -22.32 3.48 -11.89
CA ALA A 132 -23.64 2.83 -11.87
C ALA A 132 -24.05 2.38 -10.46
N THR A 133 -23.09 2.08 -9.59
CA THR A 133 -23.31 1.59 -8.22
C THR A 133 -23.37 2.70 -7.17
N GLY A 134 -23.10 3.96 -7.57
CA GLY A 134 -22.92 5.08 -6.65
C GLY A 134 -21.64 5.00 -5.79
N LYS A 135 -20.80 4.00 -6.03
CA LYS A 135 -19.52 3.76 -5.36
C LYS A 135 -18.42 3.41 -6.37
N VAL A 136 -17.18 3.48 -5.91
CA VAL A 136 -15.98 3.11 -6.69
C VAL A 136 -15.29 1.93 -6.01
N SER A 137 -14.83 0.96 -6.79
CA SER A 137 -13.90 -0.06 -6.30
C SER A 137 -12.47 0.41 -6.58
N LEU A 138 -11.59 0.29 -5.59
CA LEU A 138 -10.20 0.74 -5.70
C LEU A 138 -9.27 -0.42 -6.02
N VAL A 139 -8.27 -0.19 -6.88
CA VAL A 139 -7.13 -1.10 -7.05
C VAL A 139 -5.85 -0.30 -6.89
N GLY A 140 -4.98 -0.70 -5.97
CA GLY A 140 -3.70 -0.05 -5.73
C GLY A 140 -2.53 -0.98 -6.03
N HIS A 141 -1.42 -0.42 -6.51
CA HIS A 141 -0.14 -1.13 -6.61
C HIS A 141 0.94 -0.37 -5.83
N SER A 142 1.81 -1.09 -5.12
CA SER A 142 2.93 -0.50 -4.38
C SER A 142 2.46 0.64 -3.46
N GLN A 143 3.14 1.78 -3.45
CA GLN A 143 2.74 2.99 -2.71
C GLN A 143 1.29 3.46 -2.95
N GLY A 144 0.71 3.15 -4.10
CA GLY A 144 -0.70 3.45 -4.38
C GLY A 144 -1.62 2.93 -3.27
N ASN A 145 -1.22 1.85 -2.58
CA ASN A 145 -1.90 1.29 -1.43
C ASN A 145 -1.82 2.17 -0.17
N LEU A 146 -0.66 2.72 0.15
CA LEU A 146 -0.53 3.73 1.21
C LEU A 146 -1.34 4.98 0.92
N ASN A 147 -1.36 5.43 -0.34
CA ASN A 147 -2.16 6.57 -0.77
C ASN A 147 -3.67 6.30 -0.60
N ILE A 148 -4.14 5.09 -0.92
CA ILE A 148 -5.51 4.65 -0.70
C ILE A 148 -5.84 4.61 0.80
N GLU A 149 -5.06 3.92 1.63
CA GLU A 149 -5.36 3.79 3.06
C GLU A 149 -5.35 5.16 3.75
N TRP A 150 -4.42 6.05 3.39
CA TRP A 150 -4.42 7.42 3.90
C TRP A 150 -5.68 8.19 3.45
N ALA A 151 -6.10 8.04 2.19
CA ALA A 151 -7.34 8.63 1.69
C ALA A 151 -8.57 8.12 2.47
N LEU A 152 -8.68 6.80 2.67
CA LEU A 152 -9.78 6.18 3.41
C LEU A 152 -9.79 6.54 4.90
N ALA A 153 -8.62 6.78 5.49
CA ALA A 153 -8.49 7.18 6.89
C ALA A 153 -8.95 8.64 7.09
N PHE A 154 -8.42 9.57 6.30
CA PHE A 154 -8.56 11.00 6.56
C PHE A 154 -9.67 11.70 5.76
N TRP A 155 -10.28 11.03 4.77
CA TRP A 155 -11.48 11.50 4.06
C TRP A 155 -12.63 10.48 4.16
N PRO A 156 -13.18 10.26 5.36
CA PRO A 156 -14.21 9.27 5.59
C PRO A 156 -15.51 9.49 4.80
N VAL A 157 -15.88 10.73 4.48
CA VAL A 157 -17.07 11.07 3.70
C VAL A 157 -16.73 11.07 2.22
N ALA A 158 -15.72 11.84 1.80
CA ALA A 158 -15.34 11.99 0.40
C ALA A 158 -14.70 10.75 -0.24
N ALA A 159 -14.12 9.83 0.55
CA ALA A 159 -13.50 8.61 0.06
C ALA A 159 -14.13 7.35 0.68
N ARG A 160 -13.96 7.12 1.99
CA ARG A 160 -14.31 5.84 2.62
C ARG A 160 -15.77 5.42 2.42
N SER A 161 -16.72 6.35 2.58
CA SER A 161 -18.15 6.05 2.42
C SER A 161 -18.54 5.71 0.97
N LEU A 162 -17.75 6.18 0.01
CA LEU A 162 -17.95 6.06 -1.43
C LEU A 162 -17.13 4.94 -2.06
N THR A 163 -16.27 4.27 -1.29
CA THR A 163 -15.54 3.08 -1.71
C THR A 163 -16.37 1.82 -1.44
N ALA A 164 -16.52 0.97 -2.46
CA ALA A 164 -17.22 -0.31 -2.34
C ALA A 164 -16.31 -1.38 -1.72
N GLU A 165 -15.12 -1.51 -2.28
CA GLU A 165 -14.09 -2.47 -1.88
C GLU A 165 -12.72 -1.98 -2.38
N TYR A 166 -11.67 -2.69 -1.95
CA TYR A 166 -10.30 -2.34 -2.23
C TYR A 166 -9.47 -3.61 -2.54
N ILE A 167 -8.84 -3.65 -3.71
CA ILE A 167 -7.87 -4.67 -4.11
C ILE A 167 -6.47 -4.08 -4.00
N ALA A 168 -5.65 -4.62 -3.11
CA ALA A 168 -4.30 -4.17 -2.86
C ALA A 168 -3.31 -5.15 -3.51
N LEU A 169 -2.48 -4.66 -4.42
CA LEU A 169 -1.44 -5.44 -5.11
C LEU A 169 -0.06 -5.00 -4.59
N ALA A 170 0.74 -5.94 -4.04
CA ALA A 170 2.06 -5.66 -3.47
C ALA A 170 2.05 -4.41 -2.57
N ALA A 171 1.26 -4.46 -1.50
CA ALA A 171 1.02 -3.30 -0.65
C ALA A 171 2.10 -3.15 0.42
N ASP A 172 2.55 -1.93 0.64
CA ASP A 172 3.54 -1.57 1.65
C ASP A 172 2.88 -0.94 2.88
N PHE A 173 1.82 -1.56 3.42
CA PHE A 173 1.02 -0.99 4.53
C PHE A 173 1.85 -0.71 5.79
N GLN A 174 2.95 -1.43 5.99
CA GLN A 174 3.89 -1.26 7.10
C GLN A 174 5.18 -0.56 6.67
N GLY A 175 5.22 -0.03 5.45
CA GLY A 175 6.41 0.45 4.78
C GLY A 175 7.29 -0.68 4.24
N THR A 176 8.45 -0.32 3.72
CA THR A 176 9.48 -1.25 3.26
C THR A 176 10.83 -0.96 3.92
N LEU A 177 11.59 -2.02 4.19
CA LEU A 177 12.98 -1.89 4.64
C LEU A 177 13.89 -1.33 3.55
N ASP A 178 13.57 -1.58 2.27
CA ASP A 178 14.40 -1.14 1.15
C ASP A 178 14.39 0.39 0.99
N GLY A 179 13.29 1.06 1.37
CA GLY A 179 13.22 2.52 1.43
C GLY A 179 14.26 3.13 2.38
N ILE A 180 14.58 2.45 3.49
CA ILE A 180 15.62 2.90 4.43
C ILE A 180 16.99 2.87 3.76
N LEU A 181 17.29 1.77 3.05
CA LEU A 181 18.56 1.58 2.37
C LEU A 181 18.70 2.58 1.20
N TYR A 182 17.65 2.71 0.40
CA TYR A 182 17.59 3.64 -0.71
C TYR A 182 17.80 5.09 -0.24
N CYS A 183 17.02 5.58 0.73
CA CYS A 183 17.18 6.94 1.24
C CYS A 183 18.52 7.18 1.94
N SER A 184 19.14 6.14 2.53
CA SER A 184 20.49 6.27 3.09
C SER A 184 21.53 6.46 2.00
N ALA A 185 21.41 5.73 0.88
CA ALA A 185 22.31 5.85 -0.26
C ALA A 185 22.14 7.19 -0.99
N THR A 186 20.90 7.58 -1.33
CA THR A 186 20.64 8.84 -2.06
C THR A 186 20.98 10.07 -1.25
N LYS A 187 20.81 10.06 0.08
CA LYS A 187 21.32 11.15 0.93
C LYS A 187 22.82 11.40 0.74
N ILE A 188 23.61 10.36 0.53
CA ILE A 188 25.05 10.45 0.33
C ILE A 188 25.36 10.92 -1.10
N LEU A 189 24.66 10.37 -2.09
CA LEU A 189 24.96 10.60 -3.51
C LEU A 189 24.36 11.91 -4.06
N GLU A 190 23.18 12.29 -3.59
CA GLU A 190 22.33 13.34 -4.16
C GLU A 190 21.97 14.44 -3.14
N GLY A 191 22.33 14.26 -1.86
CA GLY A 191 22.08 15.24 -0.80
C GLY A 191 20.66 15.23 -0.24
N GLY A 192 19.84 14.25 -0.63
CA GLY A 192 18.48 14.04 -0.15
C GLY A 192 17.89 12.71 -0.63
N CYS A 193 16.60 12.50 -0.37
CA CYS A 193 15.82 11.38 -0.89
C CYS A 193 14.43 11.92 -1.31
N PRO A 194 13.75 11.34 -2.31
CA PRO A 194 12.36 11.67 -2.59
C PRO A 194 11.49 11.58 -1.33
N ALA A 195 10.52 12.48 -1.21
CA ALA A 195 9.68 12.60 -0.03
C ALA A 195 8.90 11.31 0.26
N ALA A 196 8.35 10.71 -0.78
CA ALA A 196 7.61 9.46 -0.69
C ALA A 196 8.47 8.28 -0.19
N GLU A 197 9.75 8.22 -0.52
CA GLU A 197 10.64 7.13 -0.12
C GLU A 197 10.94 7.17 1.39
N PHE A 198 11.08 8.38 1.96
CA PHE A 198 11.06 8.52 3.42
C PHE A 198 9.77 8.01 4.03
N GLN A 199 8.63 8.35 3.42
CA GLN A 199 7.32 8.04 3.96
C GLN A 199 6.97 6.55 3.83
N GLN A 200 7.45 5.87 2.78
CA GLN A 200 7.34 4.43 2.58
C GLN A 200 8.33 3.63 3.43
N SER A 201 9.35 4.26 4.02
CA SER A 201 10.32 3.53 4.84
C SER A 201 9.65 2.94 6.09
N THR A 202 9.97 1.69 6.41
CA THR A 202 9.51 1.05 7.66
C THR A 202 9.85 1.92 8.87
N GLY A 203 8.83 2.27 9.65
CA GLY A 203 8.97 3.11 10.84
C GLY A 203 8.98 4.62 10.58
N SER A 204 8.70 5.07 9.36
CA SER A 204 8.47 6.49 9.04
C SER A 204 7.38 7.10 9.91
N HIS A 205 7.40 8.43 10.08
CA HIS A 205 6.33 9.14 10.75
C HIS A 205 4.99 8.95 10.02
N PHE A 206 5.00 8.91 8.69
CA PHE A 206 3.83 8.70 7.85
C PHE A 206 3.18 7.34 8.09
N VAL A 207 3.92 6.23 7.94
CA VAL A 207 3.39 4.88 8.16
C VAL A 207 2.91 4.72 9.60
N ASN A 208 3.68 5.19 10.58
CA ASN A 208 3.26 5.10 11.98
C ASN A 208 1.99 5.89 12.29
N THR A 209 1.85 7.08 11.70
CA THR A 209 0.64 7.91 11.81
C THR A 209 -0.56 7.19 11.20
N LEU A 210 -0.39 6.62 9.99
CA LEU A 210 -1.45 5.88 9.30
C LEU A 210 -1.89 4.66 10.11
N ARG A 211 -0.93 3.84 10.58
CA ARG A 211 -1.22 2.64 11.40
C ARG A 211 -1.97 2.99 12.66
N LYS A 212 -1.65 4.12 13.32
CA LYS A 212 -2.40 4.61 14.48
C LYS A 212 -3.80 5.07 14.05
N ALA A 213 -3.94 5.83 12.97
CA ALA A 213 -5.23 6.32 12.49
C ALA A 213 -6.21 5.20 12.11
N THR A 214 -5.71 4.08 11.58
CA THR A 214 -6.55 2.94 11.16
C THR A 214 -6.61 1.80 12.17
N ALA A 215 -5.88 1.89 13.29
CA ALA A 215 -5.58 0.76 14.15
C ALA A 215 -5.05 -0.46 13.36
N ASN A 216 -4.21 -0.20 12.35
CA ASN A 216 -3.62 -1.18 11.45
C ASN A 216 -4.66 -2.13 10.84
N SER A 217 -5.84 -1.62 10.49
CA SER A 217 -6.97 -2.40 10.01
C SER A 217 -7.56 -1.81 8.74
N ALA A 218 -7.91 -2.67 7.79
CA ALA A 218 -8.64 -2.30 6.59
C ALA A 218 -9.95 -1.58 6.96
N LEU A 219 -10.21 -0.46 6.27
CA LEU A 219 -11.36 0.41 6.53
C LEU A 219 -12.58 0.08 5.67
N VAL A 220 -12.38 -0.72 4.61
CA VAL A 220 -13.40 -1.23 3.67
C VAL A 220 -13.12 -2.73 3.43
N PRO A 221 -14.00 -3.49 2.75
CA PRO A 221 -13.67 -4.85 2.32
C PRO A 221 -12.40 -4.85 1.46
N THR A 222 -11.33 -5.48 1.95
CA THR A 222 -10.01 -5.43 1.31
C THR A 222 -9.47 -6.81 0.99
N ALA A 223 -9.04 -7.01 -0.26
CA ALA A 223 -8.24 -8.16 -0.69
C ALA A 223 -6.78 -7.71 -0.82
N SER A 224 -5.89 -8.23 0.04
CA SER A 224 -4.45 -7.97 -0.06
C SER A 224 -3.77 -9.12 -0.77
N ILE A 225 -3.31 -8.86 -2.00
CA ILE A 225 -2.70 -9.83 -2.89
C ILE A 225 -1.23 -9.46 -3.05
N TYR A 226 -0.34 -10.38 -2.71
CA TYR A 226 1.09 -10.10 -2.62
C TYR A 226 1.92 -11.34 -2.94
N THR A 227 3.21 -11.12 -3.15
CA THR A 227 4.18 -12.18 -3.44
C THR A 227 5.24 -12.22 -2.35
N ILE A 228 5.65 -13.42 -1.95
CA ILE A 228 6.75 -13.59 -0.99
C ILE A 228 8.13 -13.34 -1.63
N TYR A 229 8.18 -13.17 -2.95
CA TYR A 229 9.39 -12.87 -3.72
C TYR A 229 9.53 -11.38 -4.03
N ASP A 230 8.73 -10.53 -3.40
CA ASP A 230 8.80 -9.09 -3.60
C ASP A 230 10.19 -8.56 -3.22
N GLU A 231 10.83 -7.89 -4.17
CA GLU A 231 12.20 -7.39 -4.11
C GLU A 231 12.29 -5.90 -3.75
N VAL A 232 11.14 -5.24 -3.60
CA VAL A 232 11.03 -3.79 -3.31
C VAL A 232 10.33 -3.55 -1.97
N VAL A 233 9.29 -4.33 -1.72
CA VAL A 233 8.42 -4.23 -0.55
C VAL A 233 8.79 -5.39 0.35
N THR A 234 9.59 -5.10 1.38
CA THR A 234 10.13 -6.13 2.27
C THR A 234 9.98 -5.76 3.75
N PRO A 235 9.73 -6.75 4.64
CA PRO A 235 9.59 -8.19 4.37
C PRO A 235 8.19 -8.58 3.88
N GLU A 236 8.08 -9.70 3.14
CA GLU A 236 6.79 -10.28 2.68
C GLU A 236 6.56 -11.74 3.13
N VAL A 237 7.37 -12.22 4.08
CA VAL A 237 7.23 -13.57 4.64
C VAL A 237 6.70 -13.51 6.07
N GLY A 238 5.67 -14.33 6.34
CA GLY A 238 5.12 -14.52 7.68
C GLY A 238 4.19 -13.40 8.14
N PRO A 239 3.80 -13.38 9.43
CA PRO A 239 2.80 -12.44 9.95
C PRO A 239 3.28 -10.97 9.98
N GLY A 240 4.59 -10.74 9.84
CA GLY A 240 5.19 -9.42 9.74
C GLY A 240 5.28 -8.89 8.31
N ALA A 241 4.77 -9.62 7.32
CA ALA A 241 4.73 -9.20 5.93
C ALA A 241 4.03 -7.83 5.79
N THR A 242 4.62 -6.91 5.05
CA THR A 242 4.13 -5.52 5.01
C THR A 242 2.78 -5.41 4.29
N SER A 243 2.48 -6.30 3.35
CA SER A 243 1.14 -6.45 2.75
C SER A 243 0.06 -6.95 3.72
N VAL A 244 0.40 -7.35 4.94
CA VAL A 244 -0.57 -7.81 5.95
C VAL A 244 -1.18 -6.64 6.71
N ILE A 245 -2.50 -6.48 6.58
CA ILE A 245 -3.32 -5.54 7.35
C ILE A 245 -4.49 -6.27 8.00
N ASN A 246 -4.90 -5.86 9.21
CA ASN A 246 -5.98 -6.54 9.92
C ASN A 246 -7.30 -6.40 9.15
N LYS A 247 -8.17 -7.41 9.26
CA LYS A 247 -9.51 -7.48 8.62
C LYS A 247 -9.51 -7.54 7.08
N ALA A 248 -8.35 -7.59 6.43
CA ALA A 248 -8.26 -7.94 5.02
C ALA A 248 -8.28 -9.46 4.83
N SER A 249 -8.72 -9.89 3.65
CA SER A 249 -8.42 -11.25 3.15
C SER A 249 -7.04 -11.23 2.52
N LEU A 250 -6.18 -12.18 2.92
CA LEU A 250 -4.79 -12.24 2.50
C LEU A 250 -4.59 -13.29 1.41
N TYR A 251 -3.89 -12.92 0.35
CA TYR A 251 -3.56 -13.77 -0.79
C TYR A 251 -2.07 -13.70 -1.12
N PRO A 252 -1.18 -14.26 -0.27
CA PRO A 252 0.18 -14.61 -0.68
C PRO A 252 0.09 -15.62 -1.84
N LEU A 253 0.49 -15.24 -3.03
CA LEU A 253 0.31 -16.08 -4.24
C LEU A 253 1.00 -17.44 -4.11
N GLN A 254 2.11 -17.49 -3.37
CA GLN A 254 2.90 -18.71 -3.17
C GLN A 254 2.32 -19.70 -2.14
N ASP A 255 1.19 -19.38 -1.49
CA ASP A 255 0.52 -20.35 -0.64
C ASP A 255 0.04 -21.57 -1.43
N LEU A 256 0.13 -22.76 -0.81
CA LEU A 256 -0.19 -24.05 -1.43
C LEU A 256 -1.65 -24.17 -1.91
N ASP A 257 -2.57 -23.51 -1.22
CA ASP A 257 -3.98 -23.47 -1.59
C ASP A 257 -4.30 -22.43 -2.68
N ILE A 258 -3.35 -21.54 -3.04
CA ILE A 258 -3.44 -20.61 -4.17
C ILE A 258 -2.62 -21.16 -5.36
N CYS A 259 -1.40 -20.66 -5.61
CA CYS A 259 -0.56 -21.05 -6.74
C CYS A 259 0.65 -21.89 -6.35
N GLY A 260 1.00 -21.93 -5.06
CA GLY A 260 2.10 -22.71 -4.53
C GLY A 260 3.48 -22.05 -4.70
N PRO A 261 4.52 -22.64 -4.06
CA PRO A 261 5.81 -22.00 -3.84
C PRO A 261 6.70 -21.87 -5.09
N LEU A 262 6.19 -22.16 -6.29
CA LEU A 262 6.92 -21.98 -7.54
C LEU A 262 6.26 -20.94 -8.45
N HIS A 263 5.19 -20.29 -7.99
CA HIS A 263 4.52 -19.23 -8.75
C HIS A 263 5.45 -18.02 -8.92
N PRO A 264 5.86 -17.68 -10.16
CA PRO A 264 6.83 -16.63 -10.42
C PRO A 264 6.14 -15.27 -10.46
N ALA A 265 6.09 -14.60 -9.31
CA ALA A 265 5.58 -13.24 -9.19
C ALA A 265 6.56 -12.39 -8.38
N GLU A 266 6.85 -11.19 -8.86
CA GLU A 266 7.75 -10.18 -8.28
C GLU A 266 6.99 -8.87 -8.09
N HIS A 267 7.60 -7.85 -7.48
CA HIS A 267 6.91 -6.59 -7.13
C HIS A 267 6.14 -5.98 -8.29
N PHE A 268 6.82 -5.82 -9.42
CA PHE A 268 6.28 -5.15 -10.61
C PHE A 268 5.36 -6.06 -11.42
N SER A 269 5.52 -7.38 -11.34
CA SER A 269 4.67 -8.30 -12.11
C SER A 269 3.24 -8.34 -11.56
N MET A 270 3.00 -7.93 -10.31
CA MET A 270 1.69 -8.01 -9.65
C MET A 270 0.57 -7.27 -10.39
N ILE A 271 0.88 -6.20 -11.12
CA ILE A 271 -0.12 -5.47 -11.95
C ILE A 271 -0.54 -6.24 -13.21
N ILE A 272 0.26 -7.22 -13.65
CA ILE A 272 -0.02 -8.06 -14.82
C ILE A 272 -0.08 -9.56 -14.49
N ASP A 273 -0.01 -9.93 -13.20
CA ASP A 273 -0.04 -11.33 -12.80
C ASP A 273 -1.45 -11.91 -13.00
N PRO A 274 -1.59 -13.06 -13.70
CA PRO A 274 -2.90 -13.61 -14.02
C PRO A 274 -3.68 -14.11 -12.81
N ALA A 275 -3.01 -14.58 -11.74
CA ALA A 275 -3.67 -14.99 -10.51
C ALA A 275 -4.11 -13.78 -9.69
N ALA A 276 -3.26 -12.75 -9.58
CA ALA A 276 -3.61 -11.50 -8.92
C ALA A 276 -4.81 -10.82 -9.60
N PHE A 277 -4.82 -10.76 -10.93
CA PHE A 277 -5.96 -10.27 -11.69
C PHE A 277 -7.22 -11.12 -11.44
N GLU A 278 -7.12 -12.45 -11.41
CA GLU A 278 -8.27 -13.33 -11.17
C GLU A 278 -8.90 -13.11 -9.80
N ILE A 279 -8.09 -13.06 -8.76
CA ILE A 279 -8.54 -12.84 -7.39
C ILE A 279 -9.21 -11.46 -7.30
N GLY A 280 -8.58 -10.45 -7.89
CA GLY A 280 -9.10 -9.08 -7.95
C GLY A 280 -10.42 -9.00 -8.71
N TYR A 281 -10.47 -9.46 -9.95
CA TYR A 281 -11.67 -9.48 -10.78
C TYR A 281 -12.83 -10.21 -10.11
N LYS A 282 -12.61 -11.43 -9.58
CA LYS A 282 -13.68 -12.16 -8.89
C LYS A 282 -14.14 -11.46 -7.61
N SER A 283 -13.23 -10.78 -6.90
CA SER A 283 -13.60 -9.97 -5.74
C SER A 283 -14.47 -8.78 -6.16
N LEU A 284 -14.07 -8.07 -7.22
CA LEU A 284 -14.84 -6.97 -7.83
C LEU A 284 -16.26 -7.40 -8.25
N VAL A 285 -16.39 -8.58 -8.86
CA VAL A 285 -17.70 -9.15 -9.23
C VAL A 285 -18.54 -9.47 -7.99
N ALA A 286 -17.91 -9.93 -6.91
CA ALA A 286 -18.59 -10.27 -5.66
C ALA A 286 -18.88 -9.04 -4.77
N GLY A 287 -18.24 -7.90 -5.03
CA GLY A 287 -18.27 -6.71 -4.16
C GLY A 287 -17.60 -6.94 -2.80
N LYS A 288 -16.74 -7.95 -2.71
CA LYS A 288 -15.98 -8.33 -1.51
C LYS A 288 -14.90 -9.35 -1.87
N PRO A 289 -13.86 -9.49 -1.02
CA PRO A 289 -12.85 -10.54 -1.21
C PRO A 289 -13.46 -11.94 -1.30
N ILE A 290 -13.05 -12.73 -2.30
CA ILE A 290 -13.53 -14.11 -2.48
C ILE A 290 -12.89 -15.10 -1.51
N ALA A 291 -13.55 -16.23 -1.26
CA ALA A 291 -12.89 -17.34 -0.57
C ALA A 291 -11.74 -17.89 -1.42
N ARG A 292 -10.63 -18.29 -0.78
CA ARG A 292 -9.46 -18.87 -1.49
C ARG A 292 -9.81 -20.12 -2.31
N SER A 293 -10.78 -20.90 -1.85
CA SER A 293 -11.30 -22.07 -2.57
C SER A 293 -12.05 -21.73 -3.87
N ALA A 294 -12.43 -20.47 -4.09
CA ALA A 294 -13.07 -20.00 -5.31
C ALA A 294 -12.08 -19.59 -6.41
N ILE A 295 -10.78 -19.58 -6.10
CA ILE A 295 -9.70 -19.26 -7.04
C ILE A 295 -9.60 -20.39 -8.08
N ASP A 296 -9.63 -20.03 -9.36
CA ASP A 296 -9.35 -20.95 -10.45
C ASP A 296 -7.84 -21.08 -10.61
N LYS A 297 -7.27 -22.20 -10.15
CA LYS A 297 -5.82 -22.43 -10.17
C LYS A 297 -5.18 -22.39 -11.57
N ARG A 298 -5.98 -22.46 -12.64
CA ARG A 298 -5.46 -22.21 -13.99
C ARG A 298 -4.91 -20.78 -14.11
N SER A 299 -5.49 -19.82 -13.40
CA SER A 299 -5.00 -18.43 -13.35
C SER A 299 -3.55 -18.28 -12.87
N CYS A 300 -2.98 -19.28 -12.19
CA CYS A 300 -1.56 -19.28 -11.82
C CYS A 300 -0.61 -19.40 -13.03
N ILE A 301 -1.13 -19.70 -14.22
CA ILE A 301 -0.34 -19.90 -15.43
C ILE A 301 -0.75 -18.89 -16.52
N ASP A 302 -2.04 -18.61 -16.65
CA ASP A 302 -2.57 -17.84 -17.79
C ASP A 302 -3.92 -17.14 -17.49
N PHE A 303 -4.31 -16.18 -18.35
CA PHE A 303 -5.60 -15.50 -18.32
C PHE A 303 -6.69 -16.33 -19.02
N TYR A 304 -7.48 -17.09 -18.25
CA TYR A 304 -8.52 -17.97 -18.81
C TYR A 304 -9.91 -17.33 -18.88
N TYR A 305 -10.03 -16.27 -19.70
CA TYR A 305 -11.30 -15.53 -19.83
C TYR A 305 -11.93 -15.56 -21.24
N GLY A 306 -11.36 -16.32 -22.18
CA GLY A 306 -11.92 -16.45 -23.54
C GLY A 306 -11.87 -15.17 -24.37
N THR A 307 -11.07 -14.19 -23.96
CA THR A 307 -10.90 -12.88 -24.63
C THR A 307 -9.77 -12.89 -25.66
N GLY A 308 -9.01 -13.98 -25.78
CA GLY A 308 -7.82 -14.08 -26.63
C GLY A 308 -6.55 -13.48 -26.01
N PHE A 309 -6.67 -12.76 -24.89
CA PHE A 309 -5.54 -12.34 -24.07
C PHE A 309 -4.98 -13.50 -23.26
N ASN A 310 -3.65 -13.61 -23.21
CA ASN A 310 -2.94 -14.60 -22.41
C ASN A 310 -1.75 -13.96 -21.70
N ASN A 311 -1.04 -14.73 -20.89
CA ASN A 311 0.10 -14.27 -20.11
C ASN A 311 1.17 -13.70 -21.03
N ASN A 312 1.43 -14.33 -22.19
CA ASN A 312 2.35 -13.78 -23.17
C ASN A 312 1.88 -12.44 -23.76
N THR A 313 0.58 -12.14 -23.80
CA THR A 313 0.10 -10.84 -24.27
C THR A 313 0.59 -9.70 -23.38
N PHE A 314 0.58 -9.90 -22.07
CA PHE A 314 0.98 -8.87 -21.11
C PHE A 314 2.44 -8.99 -20.67
N ALA A 315 2.98 -10.21 -20.57
CA ALA A 315 4.36 -10.49 -20.20
C ALA A 315 5.38 -10.25 -21.34
N LYS A 316 4.97 -10.37 -22.62
CA LYS A 316 5.83 -9.99 -23.77
C LYS A 316 5.66 -8.55 -24.20
N GLY A 317 4.82 -7.78 -23.51
CA GLY A 317 4.75 -6.35 -23.72
C GLY A 317 6.07 -5.72 -23.34
N ALA A 318 6.71 -5.01 -24.27
CA ALA A 318 7.81 -4.09 -23.96
C ALA A 318 7.45 -3.10 -22.84
N GLU A 319 6.15 -2.94 -22.57
CA GLU A 319 5.54 -2.01 -21.63
C GLU A 319 5.74 -2.34 -20.14
N LEU A 320 5.79 -3.62 -19.70
CA LEU A 320 6.15 -3.92 -18.30
C LEU A 320 7.62 -3.55 -18.06
N LEU A 321 8.50 -3.95 -18.97
CA LEU A 321 9.91 -3.58 -18.91
C LEU A 321 10.09 -2.06 -19.06
N GLU A 322 9.31 -1.38 -19.90
CA GLU A 322 9.33 0.08 -20.00
C GLU A 322 8.80 0.75 -18.73
N ALA A 323 7.76 0.22 -18.09
CA ALA A 323 7.26 0.74 -16.82
C ALA A 323 8.33 0.59 -15.73
N ILE A 324 8.91 -0.60 -15.58
CA ILE A 324 10.02 -0.86 -14.66
C ILE A 324 11.22 0.05 -14.98
N VAL A 325 11.59 0.19 -16.25
CA VAL A 325 12.69 1.06 -16.67
C VAL A 325 12.36 2.52 -16.37
N LYS A 326 11.15 3.00 -16.68
CA LYS A 326 10.72 4.38 -16.40
C LYS A 326 10.66 4.66 -14.91
N ASP A 327 10.24 3.69 -14.10
CA ASP A 327 10.28 3.78 -12.65
C ASP A 327 11.72 3.95 -12.19
N VAL A 328 12.60 3.01 -12.55
CA VAL A 328 14.04 3.05 -12.20
C VAL A 328 14.73 4.32 -12.68
N VAL A 329 14.46 4.80 -13.90
CA VAL A 329 15.10 6.03 -14.42
C VAL A 329 14.47 7.33 -13.90
N SER A 330 13.28 7.27 -13.29
CA SER A 330 12.65 8.45 -12.70
C SER A 330 13.29 8.86 -11.39
N PHE A 331 13.80 7.90 -10.62
CA PHE A 331 14.40 8.11 -9.30
C PHE A 331 15.56 9.13 -9.31
N PRO A 332 16.56 9.05 -10.22
CA PRO A 332 17.63 10.05 -10.28
C PRO A 332 17.19 11.46 -10.70
N THR A 333 15.98 11.62 -11.22
CA THR A 333 15.44 12.92 -11.67
C THR A 333 14.42 13.52 -10.72
N ALA A 334 14.09 12.81 -9.64
CA ALA A 334 13.09 13.25 -8.69
C ALA A 334 13.61 14.36 -7.78
N ASP A 335 12.71 15.26 -7.39
CA ASP A 335 13.03 16.25 -6.39
C ASP A 335 13.31 15.58 -5.05
N VAL A 336 14.45 15.91 -4.45
CA VAL A 336 14.89 15.32 -3.18
C VAL A 336 14.69 16.28 -2.02
N VAL A 337 14.33 15.72 -0.86
CA VAL A 337 14.23 16.42 0.42
C VAL A 337 15.25 15.87 1.41
N LYS A 338 15.62 16.67 2.42
CA LYS A 338 16.66 16.28 3.40
C LYS A 338 16.14 15.36 4.50
N ALA A 339 14.83 15.36 4.72
CA ALA A 339 14.16 14.60 5.77
C ALA A 339 12.72 14.31 5.34
N GLU A 340 12.09 13.35 6.03
CA GLU A 340 10.68 13.04 5.86
C GLU A 340 9.82 14.31 6.03
N PRO A 341 8.86 14.56 5.12
CA PRO A 341 7.92 15.66 5.28
C PRO A 341 7.17 15.62 6.61
N ALA A 342 6.86 16.81 7.14
CA ALA A 342 6.05 16.90 8.35
C ALA A 342 4.64 16.35 8.12
N ILE A 343 4.11 15.67 9.14
CA ILE A 343 2.71 15.22 9.14
C ILE A 343 1.78 16.44 9.11
N LYS A 344 0.82 16.43 8.18
CA LYS A 344 -0.18 17.50 8.04
C LYS A 344 -1.01 17.64 9.31
N ALA A 345 -1.43 18.87 9.59
CA ALA A 345 -2.08 19.22 10.86
C ALA A 345 -3.30 18.35 11.21
N TYR A 346 -4.08 17.93 10.21
CA TYR A 346 -5.25 17.07 10.43
C TYR A 346 -4.90 15.66 10.92
N ALA A 347 -3.68 15.19 10.67
CA ALA A 347 -3.19 13.87 11.06
C ALA A 347 -2.29 13.92 12.31
N ALA A 348 -1.90 15.11 12.78
CA ALA A 348 -1.08 15.31 13.97
C ALA A 348 -1.57 14.58 15.24
N PRO A 349 -2.88 14.44 15.52
CA PRO A 349 -3.35 13.66 16.67
C PRO A 349 -2.90 12.19 16.67
N TYR A 350 -2.57 11.65 15.50
CA TYR A 350 -2.10 10.27 15.33
C TYR A 350 -0.58 10.17 15.21
N ALA A 351 0.15 11.28 15.10
CA ALA A 351 1.60 11.28 14.95
C ALA A 351 2.37 11.03 16.27
N ALA A 352 1.70 11.17 17.43
CA ALA A 352 2.31 11.18 18.77
C ALA A 352 2.60 9.80 19.40
#